data_AF-A0A2J5HYH9-F1
#
_entry.id   AF-A0A2J5HYH9-F1
#
_cell.length_a   1.000
_cell.length_b   1.000
_cell.length_c   1.000
_cell.angle_alpha   90.00
_cell.angle_beta   90.00
_cell.angle_gamma   90.00
#
_symmetry.space_group_name_H-M   'P 1'
#
loop_
_entity.id
_entity.type
_entity.pdbx_description
1 polymer ?
#
loop_
_entity_poly.entity_id
_entity_poly.type
_entity_poly.pdbx_seq_one_letter_code
_entity_poly.pdbx_strand_id
1 'polypeptide(L)'
;MYLRGLFPLLPLLLLPIASALGTSCIKVVAALVGRPSDIFYHFQREICDVGCKPTIPHWDLWARNNTFVPAARDIARRLRAPHEEAALIRMGDEAADSIKTRCGPLLGGRDICSDDDTLAGFGNCFKKTFLRSALLSVPTLLPMVSDAICKEQYDFLNQEELWQEIIPGNMREYAQACQNLEDGMQVLDTNWDGMGGTMGI
;
A
#
# COMPACT_ATOMS: atom_id res chain seq x y z
N MET A 1 55.13 -29.31 29.31
CA MET A 1 54.05 -29.24 30.31
C MET A 1 53.35 -27.89 30.12
N TYR A 2 52.02 -27.93 29.99
CA TYR A 2 51.11 -26.84 29.60
C TYR A 2 51.22 -25.56 30.45
N LEU A 3 50.94 -24.39 29.86
CA LEU A 3 49.70 -23.60 30.07
C LEU A 3 49.77 -22.28 29.27
N ARG A 4 48.97 -22.16 28.21
CA ARG A 4 47.69 -21.41 28.16
C ARG A 4 47.88 -19.89 28.12
N GLY A 5 48.07 -19.38 26.90
CA GLY A 5 47.75 -18.00 26.58
C GLY A 5 46.25 -17.76 26.71
N LEU A 6 45.87 -16.77 27.52
CA LEU A 6 44.55 -16.18 27.53
C LEU A 6 44.42 -15.31 26.26
N PHE A 7 43.80 -15.85 25.22
CA PHE A 7 43.30 -15.06 24.10
C PHE A 7 41.80 -14.83 24.35
N PRO A 8 41.29 -13.58 24.45
CA PRO A 8 39.87 -13.34 24.59
C PRO A 8 39.22 -13.56 23.22
N LEU A 9 38.88 -14.80 22.89
CA LEU A 9 38.01 -15.14 21.76
C LEU A 9 36.55 -14.89 22.18
N LEU A 10 36.20 -13.62 22.40
CA LEU A 10 34.80 -13.21 22.50
C LEU A 10 34.66 -11.78 21.98
N PRO A 11 34.57 -11.63 20.66
CA PRO A 11 33.35 -11.02 20.13
C PRO A 11 32.97 -11.67 18.80
N LEU A 12 32.31 -12.83 18.84
CA LEU A 12 31.71 -13.41 17.63
C LEU A 12 30.27 -13.91 17.83
N LEU A 13 29.64 -13.55 18.95
CA LEU A 13 28.24 -13.90 19.24
C LEU A 13 27.25 -12.77 18.92
N LEU A 14 27.70 -11.73 18.21
CA LEU A 14 26.82 -10.67 17.71
C LEU A 14 26.85 -10.68 16.18
N LEU A 15 25.77 -11.24 15.61
CA LEU A 15 25.34 -11.26 14.19
C LEU A 15 25.76 -12.49 13.36
N PRO A 16 24.85 -13.07 12.55
CA PRO A 16 23.71 -12.39 11.95
C PRO A 16 22.34 -12.99 12.34
N ILE A 17 21.47 -12.15 12.88
CA ILE A 17 20.01 -12.39 12.82
C ILE A 17 19.52 -12.20 11.35
N ALA A 18 20.42 -11.92 10.40
CA ALA A 18 20.13 -11.60 9.00
C ALA A 18 19.95 -12.82 8.08
N SER A 19 19.87 -14.05 8.60
CA SER A 19 19.76 -15.26 7.77
C SER A 19 18.34 -15.79 7.56
N ALA A 20 17.30 -15.14 8.12
CA ALA A 20 15.90 -15.57 7.92
C ALA A 20 15.22 -14.91 6.71
N LEU A 21 15.67 -13.71 6.30
CA LEU A 21 15.19 -13.04 5.10
C LEU A 21 16.23 -13.24 4.01
N GLY A 22 15.98 -14.18 3.10
CA GLY A 22 16.85 -14.34 1.94
C GLY A 22 16.88 -13.05 1.08
N THR A 23 17.90 -12.93 0.23
CA THR A 23 18.14 -11.71 -0.55
C THR A 23 16.96 -11.29 -1.43
N SER A 24 16.06 -12.22 -1.77
CA SER A 24 14.88 -11.94 -2.59
C SER A 24 13.89 -11.03 -1.87
N CYS A 25 13.72 -11.15 -0.56
CA CYS A 25 12.80 -10.32 0.21
C CYS A 25 13.27 -8.86 0.28
N ILE A 26 14.58 -8.65 0.35
CA ILE A 26 15.18 -7.31 0.26
C ILE A 26 14.93 -6.72 -1.13
N LYS A 27 15.03 -7.52 -2.18
CA LYS A 27 14.75 -7.08 -3.56
C LYS A 27 13.29 -6.70 -3.77
N VAL A 28 12.33 -7.41 -3.16
CA VAL A 28 10.91 -7.04 -3.17
C VAL A 28 10.72 -5.64 -2.58
N VAL A 29 11.28 -5.38 -1.39
CA VAL A 29 11.20 -4.06 -0.76
C VAL A 29 11.81 -2.98 -1.66
N ALA A 30 12.98 -3.25 -2.25
CA ALA A 30 13.63 -2.31 -3.17
C ALA A 30 12.78 -2.02 -4.43
N ALA A 31 12.18 -3.05 -5.03
CA ALA A 31 11.30 -2.90 -6.19
C ALA A 31 10.07 -2.05 -5.88
N LEU A 32 9.42 -2.29 -4.73
CA LEU A 32 8.26 -1.52 -4.28
C LEU A 32 8.60 -0.05 -4.00
N VAL A 33 9.82 0.25 -3.52
CA VAL A 33 10.27 1.62 -3.23
C VAL A 33 10.67 2.39 -4.49
N GLY A 34 11.14 1.70 -5.54
CA GLY A 34 11.63 2.31 -6.78
C GLY A 34 10.54 2.70 -7.78
N ARG A 35 9.37 2.07 -7.72
CA ARG A 35 8.26 2.21 -8.68
C ARG A 35 7.13 3.22 -8.37
N PRO A 36 7.03 3.88 -7.19
CA PRO A 36 5.92 4.81 -6.93
C PRO A 36 5.80 5.94 -7.95
N SER A 37 6.90 6.35 -8.59
CA SER A 37 6.87 7.35 -9.66
C SER A 37 6.11 6.89 -10.91
N ASP A 38 6.17 5.60 -11.25
CA ASP A 38 5.41 5.02 -12.37
C ASP A 38 3.90 5.03 -12.06
N ILE A 39 3.53 4.76 -10.80
CA ILE A 39 2.15 4.87 -10.33
C ILE A 39 1.62 6.30 -10.50
N PHE A 40 2.40 7.32 -10.12
CA PHE A 40 1.99 8.72 -10.30
C PHE A 40 1.78 9.09 -11.76
N TYR A 41 2.69 8.66 -12.64
CA TYR A 41 2.57 8.89 -14.07
C TYR A 41 1.27 8.31 -14.63
N HIS A 42 0.96 7.05 -14.29
CA HIS A 42 -0.30 6.43 -14.73
C HIS A 42 -1.52 7.07 -14.05
N PHE A 43 -1.43 7.48 -12.80
CA PHE A 43 -2.53 8.14 -12.10
C PHE A 43 -2.91 9.46 -12.77
N GLN A 44 -1.93 10.31 -13.10
CA GLN A 44 -2.18 11.54 -13.86
C GLN A 44 -2.88 11.21 -15.18
N ARG A 45 -2.30 10.32 -15.99
CA ARG A 45 -2.74 10.05 -17.35
C ARG A 45 -4.11 9.36 -17.43
N GLU A 46 -4.33 8.36 -16.59
CA GLU A 46 -5.51 7.49 -16.70
C GLU A 46 -6.68 8.00 -15.83
N ILE A 47 -6.45 8.93 -14.90
CA ILE A 47 -7.47 9.42 -13.94
C ILE A 47 -7.63 10.95 -14.04
N CYS A 48 -6.57 11.71 -13.78
CA CYS A 48 -6.68 13.18 -13.75
C CYS A 48 -6.95 13.78 -15.14
N ASP A 49 -6.18 13.38 -16.15
CA ASP A 49 -6.28 13.93 -17.51
C ASP A 49 -7.61 13.62 -18.20
N VAL A 50 -8.31 12.57 -17.75
CA VAL A 50 -9.65 12.19 -18.24
C VAL A 50 -10.79 12.86 -17.46
N GLY A 51 -10.47 13.75 -16.52
CA GLY A 51 -11.42 14.61 -15.81
C GLY A 51 -12.07 13.99 -14.58
N CYS A 52 -11.59 12.84 -14.09
CA CYS A 52 -12.00 12.33 -12.78
C CYS A 52 -11.44 13.24 -11.66
N LYS A 53 -12.20 13.36 -10.57
CA LYS A 53 -11.84 14.15 -9.38
C LYS A 53 -11.77 13.25 -8.15
N PRO A 54 -10.68 12.49 -7.97
CA PRO A 54 -10.55 11.54 -6.87
C PRO A 54 -10.54 12.25 -5.52
N THR A 55 -11.37 11.78 -4.60
CA THR A 55 -11.35 12.23 -3.20
C THR A 55 -10.89 11.10 -2.28
N ILE A 56 -10.52 11.42 -1.05
CA ILE A 56 -10.11 10.43 -0.04
C ILE A 56 -11.19 9.34 0.18
N PRO A 57 -12.49 9.67 0.29
CA PRO A 57 -13.56 8.66 0.40
C PRO A 57 -13.66 7.66 -0.75
N HIS A 58 -13.13 7.97 -1.95
CA HIS A 58 -13.22 7.05 -3.09
C HIS A 58 -12.48 5.72 -2.85
N TRP A 59 -11.56 5.68 -1.87
CA TRP A 59 -11.01 4.41 -1.38
C TRP A 59 -12.12 3.49 -0.83
N ASP A 60 -12.92 3.98 0.11
CA ASP A 60 -13.97 3.19 0.77
C ASP A 60 -15.15 2.93 -0.16
N LEU A 61 -15.46 3.90 -1.02
CA LEU A 61 -16.59 3.81 -1.97
C LEU A 61 -16.33 2.85 -3.13
N TRP A 62 -15.08 2.72 -3.60
CA TRP A 62 -14.79 1.96 -4.81
C TRP A 62 -13.47 1.18 -4.75
N ALA A 63 -12.34 1.83 -4.49
CA ALA A 63 -11.03 1.21 -4.73
C ALA A 63 -10.80 -0.02 -3.85
N ARG A 64 -11.21 0.02 -2.57
CA ARG A 64 -11.01 -1.09 -1.64
C ARG A 64 -11.60 -2.39 -2.17
N ASN A 65 -12.87 -2.37 -2.59
CA ASN A 65 -13.60 -3.57 -2.96
C ASN A 65 -13.44 -3.97 -4.43
N ASN A 66 -13.14 -3.03 -5.32
CA ASN A 66 -12.99 -3.30 -6.75
C ASN A 66 -11.55 -3.59 -7.17
N THR A 67 -10.55 -3.09 -6.46
CA THR A 67 -9.14 -3.31 -6.82
C THR A 67 -8.36 -4.03 -5.73
N PHE A 68 -8.32 -3.47 -4.52
CA PHE A 68 -7.41 -3.97 -3.48
C PHE A 68 -7.79 -5.35 -2.95
N VAL A 69 -9.04 -5.56 -2.54
CA VAL A 69 -9.51 -6.86 -2.01
C VAL A 69 -9.37 -7.97 -3.06
N PRO A 70 -9.77 -7.79 -4.33
CA PRO A 70 -9.50 -8.78 -5.38
C PRO A 70 -8.01 -9.10 -5.55
N ALA A 71 -7.14 -8.08 -5.53
CA ALA A 71 -5.69 -8.28 -5.64
C ALA A 71 -5.12 -9.05 -4.43
N ALA A 72 -5.53 -8.70 -3.21
CA ALA A 72 -5.12 -9.41 -2.00
C ALA A 72 -5.54 -10.88 -2.02
N ARG A 73 -6.77 -11.16 -2.48
CA ARG A 73 -7.27 -12.53 -2.68
C ARG A 73 -6.47 -13.27 -3.73
N ASP A 74 -6.13 -12.63 -4.84
CA ASP A 74 -5.34 -13.27 -5.89
C ASP A 74 -3.93 -13.64 -5.40
N ILE A 75 -3.29 -12.74 -4.67
CA ILE A 75 -1.99 -12.99 -4.01
C ILE A 75 -2.12 -14.18 -3.04
N ALA A 76 -3.10 -14.17 -2.14
CA ALA A 76 -3.30 -15.25 -1.17
C ALA A 76 -3.50 -16.61 -1.85
N ARG A 77 -4.24 -16.65 -2.97
CA ARG A 77 -4.43 -17.87 -3.78
C ARG A 77 -3.12 -18.33 -4.44
N ARG A 78 -2.39 -17.43 -5.11
CA ARG A 78 -1.11 -17.76 -5.77
C ARG A 78 -0.09 -18.32 -4.78
N LEU A 79 -0.01 -17.70 -3.60
CA LEU A 79 0.89 -18.12 -2.52
C LEU A 79 0.40 -19.35 -1.75
N ARG A 80 -0.75 -19.93 -2.11
CA ARG A 80 -1.39 -21.06 -1.40
C ARG A 80 -1.54 -20.79 0.10
N ALA A 81 -1.78 -19.53 0.45
CA ALA A 81 -1.92 -19.03 1.81
C ALA A 81 -3.30 -18.38 2.01
N PRO A 82 -4.42 -19.11 1.82
CA PRO A 82 -5.77 -18.54 1.88
C PRO A 82 -6.14 -18.02 3.29
N HIS A 83 -5.51 -18.55 4.35
CA HIS A 83 -5.69 -18.05 5.72
C HIS A 83 -5.10 -16.64 5.92
N GLU A 84 -4.28 -16.18 4.98
CA GLU A 84 -3.58 -14.91 5.06
C GLU A 84 -4.24 -13.80 4.23
N GLU A 85 -5.30 -14.10 3.46
CA GLU A 85 -6.09 -13.08 2.75
C GLU A 85 -6.57 -12.00 3.73
N ALA A 86 -7.05 -12.40 4.90
CA ALA A 86 -7.50 -11.46 5.94
C ALA A 86 -6.36 -10.59 6.49
N ALA A 87 -5.15 -11.13 6.60
CA ALA A 87 -3.98 -10.39 7.04
C ALA A 87 -3.54 -9.37 5.97
N LEU A 88 -3.56 -9.75 4.69
CA LEU A 88 -3.30 -8.86 3.57
C LEU A 88 -4.34 -7.73 3.49
N ILE A 89 -5.63 -8.06 3.60
CA ILE A 89 -6.70 -7.06 3.58
C ILE A 89 -6.56 -6.08 4.75
N ARG A 90 -6.36 -6.59 5.96
CA ARG A 90 -6.17 -5.75 7.15
C ARG A 90 -4.99 -4.79 6.99
N MET A 91 -3.88 -5.26 6.43
CA MET A 91 -2.72 -4.40 6.17
C MET A 91 -3.06 -3.24 5.24
N GLY A 92 -3.76 -3.51 4.14
CA GLY A 92 -4.13 -2.45 3.20
C GLY A 92 -5.11 -1.46 3.82
N ASP A 93 -6.04 -1.94 4.65
CA ASP A 93 -6.95 -1.07 5.40
C ASP A 93 -6.18 -0.17 6.39
N GLU A 94 -5.25 -0.73 7.15
CA GLU A 94 -4.38 0.04 8.08
C GLU A 94 -3.49 1.05 7.34
N ALA A 95 -2.98 0.67 6.16
CA ALA A 95 -2.21 1.58 5.30
C ALA A 95 -3.09 2.71 4.75
N ALA A 96 -4.30 2.38 4.27
CA ALA A 96 -5.27 3.35 3.78
C ALA A 96 -5.64 4.33 4.88
N ASP A 97 -5.99 3.85 6.08
CA ASP A 97 -6.32 4.71 7.23
C ASP A 97 -5.16 5.65 7.59
N SER A 98 -3.93 5.13 7.60
CA SER A 98 -2.74 5.95 7.81
C SER A 98 -2.58 7.05 6.75
N ILE A 99 -2.84 6.75 5.49
CA ILE A 99 -2.79 7.70 4.38
C ILE A 99 -3.92 8.73 4.50
N LYS A 100 -5.16 8.30 4.80
CA LYS A 100 -6.31 9.19 5.01
C LYS A 100 -5.99 10.21 6.10
N THR A 101 -5.51 9.76 7.26
CA THR A 101 -5.18 10.64 8.40
C THR A 101 -4.00 11.57 8.14
N ARG A 102 -2.93 11.08 7.49
CA ARG A 102 -1.68 11.85 7.34
C ARG A 102 -1.64 12.72 6.09
N CYS A 103 -2.24 12.25 5.00
CA CYS A 103 -2.16 12.88 3.69
C CYS A 103 -3.46 13.58 3.30
N GLY A 104 -4.62 13.11 3.77
CA GLY A 104 -5.92 13.75 3.52
C GLY A 104 -5.96 15.24 3.87
N PRO A 105 -5.43 15.68 5.03
CA PRO A 105 -5.42 17.11 5.39
C PRO A 105 -4.69 18.02 4.39
N LEU A 106 -3.73 17.49 3.61
CA LEU A 106 -3.01 18.26 2.59
C LEU A 106 -3.89 18.71 1.44
N LEU A 107 -5.01 18.03 1.21
CA LEU A 107 -5.94 18.36 0.14
C LEU A 107 -6.82 19.57 0.48
N GLY A 108 -7.00 19.88 1.78
CA GLY A 108 -7.82 21.01 2.21
C GLY A 108 -9.27 20.94 1.70
N GLY A 109 -9.82 19.73 1.57
CA GLY A 109 -11.16 19.49 1.02
C GLY A 109 -11.24 19.46 -0.52
N ARG A 110 -10.13 19.64 -1.23
CA ARG A 110 -10.06 19.52 -2.69
C ARG A 110 -9.89 18.07 -3.12
N ASP A 111 -10.16 17.79 -4.38
CA ASP A 111 -9.80 16.51 -4.99
C ASP A 111 -8.29 16.42 -5.28
N ILE A 112 -7.81 15.19 -5.42
CA ILE A 112 -6.39 14.86 -5.62
C ILE A 112 -5.87 15.42 -6.96
N CYS A 113 -6.74 15.57 -7.96
CA CYS A 113 -6.41 16.04 -9.31
C CYS A 113 -6.68 17.55 -9.50
N SER A 114 -6.87 18.31 -8.42
CA SER A 114 -7.24 19.72 -8.49
C SER A 114 -6.18 20.61 -9.14
N ASP A 115 -4.90 20.31 -8.92
CA ASP A 115 -3.75 20.90 -9.60
C ASP A 115 -2.49 20.03 -9.44
N ASP A 116 -1.47 20.28 -10.26
CA ASP A 116 -0.21 19.51 -10.30
C ASP A 116 0.51 19.51 -8.95
N ASP A 117 0.52 20.64 -8.23
CA ASP A 117 1.16 20.78 -6.93
C ASP A 117 0.44 19.95 -5.86
N THR A 118 -0.89 19.89 -5.93
CA THR A 118 -1.74 19.11 -5.03
C THR A 118 -1.57 17.63 -5.27
N LEU A 119 -1.57 17.19 -6.53
CA LEU A 119 -1.29 15.79 -6.87
C LEU A 119 0.11 15.39 -6.40
N ALA A 120 1.12 16.20 -6.71
CA ALA A 120 2.50 15.92 -6.31
C ALA A 120 2.67 15.92 -4.78
N GLY A 121 2.02 16.86 -4.08
CA GLY A 121 2.04 16.96 -2.62
C GLY A 121 1.39 15.74 -1.96
N PHE A 122 0.18 15.40 -2.38
CA PHE A 122 -0.53 14.21 -1.91
C PHE A 122 0.28 12.94 -2.23
N GLY A 123 0.77 12.82 -3.45
CA GLY A 123 1.55 11.67 -3.90
C GLY A 123 2.84 11.44 -3.12
N ASN A 124 3.59 12.51 -2.84
CA ASN A 124 4.79 12.42 -2.01
C ASN A 124 4.46 12.00 -0.57
N CYS A 125 3.35 12.48 -0.01
CA CYS A 125 2.87 12.03 1.30
C CYS A 125 2.46 10.56 1.26
N PHE A 126 1.68 10.16 0.25
CA PHE A 126 1.22 8.80 0.03
C PHE A 126 2.41 7.84 0.00
N LYS A 127 3.43 8.11 -0.83
CA LYS A 127 4.63 7.27 -0.96
C LYS A 127 5.32 7.05 0.38
N LYS A 128 5.56 8.14 1.14
CA LYS A 128 6.25 8.06 2.44
C LYS A 128 5.42 7.29 3.47
N THR A 129 4.11 7.53 3.49
CA THR A 129 3.20 6.90 4.45
C THR A 129 3.01 5.42 4.12
N PHE A 130 2.78 5.09 2.85
CA PHE A 130 2.67 3.70 2.39
C PHE A 130 3.92 2.90 2.71
N LEU A 131 5.11 3.44 2.41
CA LEU A 131 6.38 2.77 2.75
C LEU A 131 6.49 2.54 4.26
N ARG A 132 6.12 3.54 5.07
CA ARG A 132 6.13 3.40 6.53
C ARG A 132 5.16 2.29 6.98
N SER A 133 3.93 2.26 6.46
CA SER A 133 2.95 1.23 6.79
C SER A 133 3.44 -0.14 6.39
N ALA A 134 3.96 -0.31 5.17
CA ALA A 134 4.53 -1.56 4.69
C ALA A 134 5.64 -2.08 5.62
N LEU A 135 6.56 -1.21 6.06
CA LEU A 135 7.62 -1.58 7.02
C LEU A 135 7.06 -2.02 8.38
N LEU A 136 6.01 -1.34 8.88
CA LEU A 136 5.36 -1.70 10.14
C LEU A 136 4.58 -3.02 10.05
N SER A 137 4.13 -3.40 8.86
CA SER A 137 3.41 -4.64 8.62
C SER A 137 4.32 -5.84 8.37
N VAL A 138 5.63 -5.64 8.15
CA VAL A 138 6.60 -6.73 7.95
C VAL A 138 6.47 -7.82 9.01
N PRO A 139 6.43 -7.55 10.33
CA PRO A 139 6.33 -8.61 11.34
C PRO A 139 5.08 -9.48 11.20
N THR A 140 3.94 -8.89 10.86
CA THR A 140 2.68 -9.59 10.59
C THR A 140 2.80 -10.48 9.36
N LEU A 141 3.58 -10.05 8.37
CA LEU A 141 3.79 -10.79 7.14
C LEU A 141 4.86 -11.85 7.23
N LEU A 142 5.86 -11.72 8.13
CA LEU A 142 6.99 -12.65 8.26
C LEU A 142 6.60 -14.14 8.17
N PRO A 143 5.50 -14.63 8.76
CA PRO A 143 5.09 -16.03 8.62
C PRO A 143 4.80 -16.47 7.18
N MET A 144 4.42 -15.54 6.30
CA MET A 144 4.23 -15.75 4.85
C MET A 144 5.51 -15.60 4.03
N VAL A 145 6.60 -15.13 4.64
CA VAL A 145 7.80 -14.71 3.92
C VAL A 145 8.82 -15.84 3.93
N SER A 146 8.83 -16.64 2.85
CA SER A 146 9.98 -17.48 2.50
C SER A 146 10.76 -16.84 1.35
N ASP A 147 12.05 -17.13 1.21
CA ASP A 147 12.85 -16.59 0.09
C ASP A 147 12.28 -17.01 -1.27
N ALA A 148 11.67 -18.21 -1.38
CA ALA A 148 10.97 -18.66 -2.58
C ALA A 148 9.74 -17.80 -2.89
N ILE A 149 8.92 -17.48 -1.88
CA ILE A 149 7.77 -16.59 -2.02
C ILE A 149 8.24 -15.17 -2.40
N CYS A 150 9.29 -14.67 -1.76
CA CYS A 150 9.87 -13.37 -2.10
C CYS A 150 10.41 -13.33 -3.53
N LYS A 151 10.99 -14.44 -4.02
CA LYS A 151 11.43 -14.54 -5.40
C LYS A 151 10.25 -14.47 -6.36
N GLU A 152 9.17 -15.20 -6.10
CA GLU A 152 7.96 -15.15 -6.92
C GLU A 152 7.34 -13.75 -6.93
N GLN A 153 7.25 -13.09 -5.77
CA GLN A 153 6.77 -11.72 -5.66
C GLN A 153 7.69 -10.73 -6.39
N TYR A 154 9.01 -10.91 -6.30
CA TYR A 154 9.96 -10.07 -7.03
C TYR A 154 9.82 -10.27 -8.54
N ASP A 155 9.67 -11.51 -9.01
CA ASP A 155 9.49 -11.81 -10.43
C ASP A 155 8.18 -11.19 -10.94
N PHE A 156 7.08 -11.29 -10.18
CA PHE A 156 5.79 -10.64 -10.47
C PHE A 156 5.92 -9.11 -10.54
N LEU A 157 6.58 -8.48 -9.57
CA LEU A 157 6.81 -7.03 -9.55
C LEU A 157 7.70 -6.52 -10.69
N ASN A 158 8.37 -7.40 -11.43
CA ASN A 158 9.14 -7.04 -12.62
C ASN A 158 8.41 -7.34 -13.93
N GLN A 159 7.19 -7.89 -13.89
CA GLN A 159 6.40 -8.13 -15.10
C GLN A 159 5.94 -6.81 -15.71
N GLU A 160 6.22 -6.62 -17.00
CA GLU A 160 5.78 -5.42 -17.72
C GLU A 160 4.26 -5.33 -17.80
N GLU A 161 3.57 -6.46 -17.97
CA GLU A 161 2.11 -6.57 -17.93
C GLU A 161 1.49 -5.93 -16.67
N LEU A 162 2.12 -6.14 -15.50
CA LEU A 162 1.63 -5.52 -14.26
C LEU A 162 1.64 -3.98 -14.35
N TRP A 163 2.75 -3.41 -14.80
CA TRP A 163 2.98 -1.97 -14.78
C TRP A 163 2.36 -1.23 -15.96
N GLN A 164 2.29 -1.87 -17.13
CA GLN A 164 1.82 -1.24 -18.36
C GLN A 164 0.35 -1.56 -18.67
N GLU A 165 -0.19 -2.69 -18.18
CA GLU A 165 -1.54 -3.12 -18.51
C GLU A 165 -2.45 -3.20 -17.28
N ILE A 166 -2.07 -3.98 -16.26
CA ILE A 166 -2.95 -4.27 -15.13
C ILE A 166 -3.17 -3.03 -14.25
N ILE A 167 -2.10 -2.36 -13.82
CA ILE A 167 -2.20 -1.15 -12.98
C ILE A 167 -2.94 -0.03 -13.74
N PRO A 168 -2.55 0.34 -14.98
CA PRO A 168 -3.27 1.35 -15.74
C PRO A 168 -4.71 0.93 -16.08
N GLY A 169 -4.97 -0.36 -16.29
CA GLY A 169 -6.30 -0.92 -16.51
C GLY A 169 -7.24 -0.66 -15.34
N ASN A 170 -6.81 -0.99 -14.12
CA ASN A 170 -7.56 -0.68 -12.90
C ASN A 170 -7.82 0.82 -12.73
N MET A 171 -6.86 1.67 -13.11
CA MET A 171 -7.02 3.13 -13.07
C MET A 171 -8.07 3.62 -14.08
N ARG A 172 -8.14 3.03 -15.28
CA ARG A 172 -9.19 3.33 -16.27
C ARG A 172 -10.57 2.90 -15.80
N GLU A 173 -10.68 1.71 -15.21
CA GLU A 173 -11.95 1.23 -14.64
C GLU A 173 -12.43 2.17 -13.52
N TYR A 174 -11.52 2.62 -12.67
CA TYR A 174 -11.83 3.62 -11.66
C TYR A 174 -12.29 4.94 -12.28
N ALA A 175 -11.57 5.45 -13.29
CA ALA A 175 -11.93 6.71 -13.94
C ALA A 175 -13.33 6.67 -14.57
N GLN A 176 -13.75 5.52 -15.11
CA GLN A 176 -15.11 5.31 -15.62
C GLN A 176 -16.17 5.35 -14.51
N ALA A 177 -15.86 4.82 -13.32
CA ALA A 177 -16.78 4.83 -12.19
C ALA A 177 -16.79 6.18 -11.43
N CYS A 178 -15.67 6.91 -11.46
CA CYS A 178 -15.38 8.05 -10.60
C CYS A 178 -16.44 9.16 -10.63
N GLN A 179 -16.97 9.49 -11.79
CA GLN A 179 -17.98 10.54 -11.94
C GLN A 179 -19.29 10.20 -11.22
N ASN A 180 -19.58 8.92 -11.01
CA ASN A 180 -20.80 8.46 -10.34
C ASN A 180 -20.62 8.27 -8.82
N LEU A 181 -19.39 8.44 -8.30
CA LEU A 181 -19.09 8.28 -6.87
C LEU A 181 -19.38 9.55 -6.06
N GLU A 182 -19.52 10.70 -6.71
CA GLU A 182 -19.88 11.97 -6.06
C GLU A 182 -21.29 11.91 -5.43
N ASP A 183 -22.23 11.18 -6.03
CA ASP A 183 -23.58 10.97 -5.49
C ASP A 183 -23.56 10.08 -4.22
N GLY A 184 -22.58 9.18 -4.10
CA GLY A 184 -22.40 8.33 -2.92
C GLY A 184 -21.87 9.09 -1.69
N MET A 185 -21.18 10.22 -1.90
CA MET A 185 -20.71 11.08 -0.81
C MET A 185 -21.87 11.77 -0.08
N GLN A 186 -22.93 12.18 -0.79
CA GLN A 186 -24.13 12.77 -0.15
C GLN A 186 -24.80 11.79 0.82
N VAL A 187 -24.79 10.49 0.49
CA VAL A 187 -25.38 9.45 1.36
C VAL A 187 -24.53 9.20 2.61
N LEU A 188 -23.20 9.23 2.48
CA LEU A 188 -22.32 9.05 3.64
C LEU A 188 -22.38 10.25 4.60
N ASP A 189 -22.38 11.48 4.09
CA ASP A 189 -22.51 12.69 4.93
C ASP A 189 -23.82 12.68 5.73
N THR A 190 -24.95 12.28 5.13
CA THR A 190 -26.24 12.17 5.85
C THR A 190 -26.24 11.11 6.97
N ASN A 191 -25.41 10.07 6.88
CA ASN A 191 -25.28 9.05 7.93
C ASN A 191 -24.38 9.49 9.09
N TRP A 192 -23.42 10.40 8.86
CA TRP A 192 -22.58 10.97 9.93
C TRP A 192 -23.33 12.02 10.75
N ASP A 193 -24.18 12.83 10.12
CA ASP A 193 -25.03 13.80 10.81
C ASP A 193 -26.11 13.13 11.71
N GLY A 194 -26.44 11.86 11.43
CA GLY A 194 -27.36 11.06 12.24
C GLY A 194 -26.77 10.47 13.53
N MET A 195 -25.44 10.48 13.70
CA MET A 195 -24.76 9.92 14.89
C MET A 195 -24.18 10.99 15.84
N GLY A 196 -24.32 12.28 15.50
CA GLY A 196 -23.79 13.41 16.28
C GLY A 196 -24.79 14.10 17.24
N GLY A 197 -25.98 13.53 17.45
CA GLY A 197 -27.05 14.17 18.23
C GLY A 197 -27.31 13.52 19.59
N THR A 198 -26.43 13.73 20.57
CA THR A 198 -26.72 13.95 22.01
C THR A 198 -25.52 13.58 22.90
N MET A 199 -24.69 14.57 23.22
CA MET A 199 -24.13 14.73 24.58
C MET A 199 -23.67 16.18 24.73
N GLY A 200 -24.61 17.01 25.17
CA GLY A 200 -24.34 18.37 25.64
C GLY A 200 -24.95 18.53 27.03
N ILE A 201 -24.05 18.63 28.02
CA ILE A 201 -24.22 19.10 29.42
C ILE A 201 -25.20 18.32 30.30
#